data_AF-A0A454VXK9-F1
#
_entry.id   AF-A0A454VXK9-F1
#
_cell.length_a   1.000
_cell.length_b   1.000
_cell.length_c   1.000
_cell.angle_alpha   90.00
_cell.angle_beta   90.00
_cell.angle_gamma   90.00
#
_symmetry.space_group_name_H-M   'P 1'
#
loop_
_entity.id
_entity.type
_entity.pdbx_description
1 polymer ?
#
loop_
_entity_poly.entity_id
_entity_poly.type
_entity_poly.pdbx_seq_one_letter_code
_entity_poly.pdbx_strand_id
1 'polypeptide(L)'
;MNTPEIRMLSVDFDCLDPAEQARFYGAALDLPVLYRSDDYVLLGRAGAPGLGFVRQEGFRPPAWPDPAHSKQAHLELGVDDLDAAQERM
;
A
#
# COMPACT_ATOMS: atom_id res chain seq x y z
N MET A 1 -15.86 29.26 15.71
CA MET A 1 -15.89 28.20 14.69
C MET A 1 -14.76 27.24 15.03
N ASN A 2 -15.01 25.94 15.14
CA ASN A 2 -13.95 24.99 15.44
C ASN A 2 -12.96 24.97 14.26
N THR A 3 -11.67 25.07 14.56
CA THR A 3 -10.63 24.88 13.54
C THR A 3 -10.70 23.44 13.04
N PRO A 4 -10.75 23.21 11.71
CA PRO A 4 -10.74 21.84 11.19
C PRO A 4 -9.41 21.15 11.51
N GLU A 5 -9.48 19.88 11.89
CA GLU A 5 -8.31 19.03 12.11
C GLU A 5 -7.82 18.47 10.76
N ILE A 6 -6.52 18.60 10.48
CA ILE A 6 -5.87 17.99 9.31
C ILE A 6 -5.11 16.75 9.80
N ARG A 7 -5.35 15.60 9.16
CA ARG A 7 -4.73 14.32 9.54
C ARG A 7 -4.35 13.51 8.30
N MET A 8 -3.30 12.71 8.41
CA MET A 8 -2.90 11.76 7.37
C MET A 8 -3.91 10.60 7.34
N LEU A 9 -4.50 10.34 6.17
CA LEU A 9 -5.40 9.21 5.98
C LEU A 9 -4.66 7.96 5.54
N SER A 10 -3.81 8.07 4.52
CA SER A 10 -3.11 6.93 3.92
C SER A 10 -1.95 7.37 3.03
N VAL A 11 -1.07 6.42 2.73
CA VAL A 11 -0.14 6.50 1.59
C VAL A 11 -0.66 5.55 0.51
N ASP A 12 -0.77 6.04 -0.71
CA ASP A 12 -1.45 5.35 -1.79
C ASP A 12 -0.49 5.07 -2.96
N PHE A 13 -0.57 3.86 -3.53
CA PHE A 13 0.27 3.41 -4.64
C PHE A 13 -0.57 3.17 -5.90
N ASP A 14 -0.11 3.75 -7.01
CA ASP A 14 -0.68 3.47 -8.33
C ASP A 14 -0.40 2.02 -8.74
N CYS A 15 -1.39 1.37 -9.34
CA CYS A 15 -1.28 -0.01 -9.81
C CYS A 15 -2.27 -0.33 -10.93
N LEU A 16 -2.09 -1.47 -11.60
CA LEU A 16 -3.08 -1.98 -12.56
C LEU A 16 -4.25 -2.70 -11.88
N ASP A 17 -4.05 -3.34 -10.73
CA ASP A 17 -5.09 -4.08 -10.00
C ASP A 17 -5.05 -3.77 -8.49
N PRO A 18 -5.92 -2.87 -8.00
CA PRO A 18 -6.03 -2.57 -6.58
C PRO A 18 -6.37 -3.78 -5.69
N ALA A 19 -7.18 -4.71 -6.19
CA ALA A 19 -7.63 -5.86 -5.42
C ALA A 19 -6.51 -6.91 -5.28
N GLU A 20 -5.68 -7.07 -6.29
CA GLU A 20 -4.47 -7.89 -6.22
C GLU A 20 -3.47 -7.32 -5.21
N GLN A 21 -3.12 -6.04 -5.32
CA GLN A 21 -2.18 -5.40 -4.41
C GLN A 21 -2.69 -5.44 -2.96
N ALA A 22 -3.98 -5.12 -2.74
CA ALA A 22 -4.57 -5.15 -1.41
C ALA A 22 -4.60 -6.55 -0.79
N ARG A 23 -4.81 -7.60 -1.60
CA ARG A 23 -4.76 -8.98 -1.11
C ARG A 23 -3.35 -9.35 -0.65
N PHE A 24 -2.32 -9.00 -1.43
CA PHE A 24 -0.94 -9.28 -1.07
C PHE A 24 -0.54 -8.55 0.21
N TYR A 25 -0.66 -7.22 0.25
CA TYR A 25 -0.24 -6.43 1.41
C TYR A 25 -1.14 -6.63 2.63
N GLY A 26 -2.44 -6.88 2.41
CA GLY A 26 -3.38 -7.19 3.49
C GLY A 26 -3.01 -8.48 4.20
N ALA A 27 -2.62 -9.52 3.45
CA ALA A 27 -2.14 -10.77 4.04
C ALA A 27 -0.75 -10.61 4.70
N ALA A 28 0.19 -9.93 4.03
CA ALA A 28 1.56 -9.78 4.53
C ALA A 28 1.64 -8.98 5.83
N LEU A 29 0.81 -7.94 5.97
CA LEU A 29 0.82 -7.01 7.10
C LEU A 29 -0.33 -7.24 8.09
N ASP A 30 -1.14 -8.28 7.88
CA ASP A 30 -2.40 -8.51 8.62
C ASP A 30 -3.26 -7.22 8.68
N LEU A 31 -3.48 -6.56 7.54
CA LEU A 31 -4.29 -5.34 7.46
C LEU A 31 -5.67 -5.64 6.87
N PRO A 32 -6.77 -5.30 7.56
CA PRO A 32 -8.10 -5.47 7.01
C PRO A 32 -8.40 -4.39 5.96
N VAL A 33 -9.31 -4.73 5.04
CA VAL A 33 -9.89 -3.78 4.08
C VAL A 33 -10.86 -2.86 4.81
N LEU A 34 -10.61 -1.56 4.76
CA LEU A 34 -11.51 -0.53 5.30
C LEU A 34 -12.47 0.02 4.24
N TYR A 35 -12.05 0.02 2.97
CA TYR A 35 -12.86 0.47 1.84
C TYR A 35 -12.43 -0.24 0.55
N ARG A 36 -13.40 -0.51 -0.34
CA ARG A 36 -13.16 -1.12 -1.65
C ARG A 36 -14.13 -0.59 -2.70
N SER A 37 -13.59 -0.28 -3.87
CA SER A 37 -14.28 -0.11 -5.15
C SER A 37 -13.51 -0.82 -6.26
N ASP A 38 -13.94 -0.67 -7.52
CA ASP A 38 -13.25 -1.23 -8.68
C ASP A 38 -11.90 -0.54 -8.97
N ASP A 39 -11.77 0.72 -8.54
CA ASP A 39 -10.61 1.59 -8.81
C ASP A 39 -9.75 1.86 -7.59
N TYR A 40 -10.18 1.45 -6.39
CA TYR A 40 -9.46 1.75 -5.17
C TYR A 40 -9.70 0.73 -4.05
N VAL A 41 -8.65 0.40 -3.31
CA VAL A 41 -8.75 -0.36 -2.06
C VAL A 41 -7.90 0.31 -0.99
N LEU A 42 -8.49 0.52 0.20
CA LEU A 42 -7.80 1.02 1.38
C LEU A 42 -7.68 -0.09 2.43
N LEU A 43 -6.44 -0.40 2.81
CA LEU A 43 -6.10 -1.23 3.95
C LEU A 43 -5.79 -0.35 5.17
N GLY A 44 -6.15 -0.80 6.37
CA GLY A 44 -5.75 -0.06 7.58
C GLY A 44 -6.47 -0.51 8.83
N ARG A 45 -6.23 0.21 9.94
CA ARG A 45 -6.94 0.02 11.21
C ARG A 45 -7.39 1.38 11.74
N ALA A 46 -8.45 1.38 12.55
CA ALA A 46 -8.95 2.61 13.14
C ALA A 46 -7.85 3.31 13.97
N GLY A 47 -7.69 4.62 13.75
CA GLY A 47 -6.73 5.45 14.50
C GLY A 47 -5.31 5.48 13.96
N ALA A 48 -5.01 4.83 12.83
CA ALA A 48 -3.71 4.89 12.16
C ALA A 48 -3.86 5.18 10.65
N PRO A 49 -2.87 5.82 10.01
CA PRO A 49 -2.83 5.93 8.56
C PRO A 49 -2.85 4.56 7.86
N GLY A 50 -3.57 4.47 6.74
CA GLY A 50 -3.69 3.26 5.95
C GLY A 50 -2.72 3.16 4.77
N LEU A 51 -2.88 2.08 4.01
CA LEU A 51 -2.19 1.79 2.76
C LEU A 51 -3.22 1.64 1.65
N GLY A 52 -3.22 2.56 0.69
CA GLY A 52 -4.14 2.58 -0.43
C GLY A 52 -3.52 2.05 -1.73
N PHE A 53 -4.37 1.49 -2.59
CA PHE A 53 -3.99 1.08 -3.94
C PHE A 53 -4.99 1.66 -4.92
N VAL A 54 -4.50 2.47 -5.86
CA VAL A 54 -5.32 3.21 -6.82
C VAL A 54 -5.09 2.62 -8.20
N ARG A 55 -6.16 2.36 -8.94
CA ARG A 55 -6.09 1.94 -10.33
C ARG A 55 -5.61 3.11 -11.16
N GLN A 56 -4.55 2.89 -11.93
CA GLN A 56 -4.09 3.84 -12.93
C GLN A 56 -3.99 3.15 -14.31
N GLU A 57 -4.76 3.65 -15.27
CA GLU A 57 -4.72 3.13 -16.64
C GLU A 57 -3.32 3.29 -17.24
N GLY A 58 -2.84 2.24 -17.91
CA GLY A 58 -1.51 2.25 -18.51
C GLY A 58 -0.36 2.19 -17.50
N PHE A 59 -0.62 1.94 -16.22
CA PHE A 59 0.43 1.73 -15.22
C PHE A 59 1.39 0.63 -15.69
N ARG A 60 2.69 0.94 -15.62
CA ARG A 60 3.77 -0.01 -15.89
C ARG A 60 4.56 -0.18 -14.60
N PRO A 61 4.64 -1.41 -14.05
CA PRO A 61 5.47 -1.67 -12.89
C PRO A 61 6.90 -1.18 -13.13
N PRO A 62 7.53 -0.52 -12.15
CA PRO A 62 8.91 -0.09 -12.29
C PRO A 62 9.81 -1.31 -12.45
N ALA A 63 10.67 -1.30 -13.47
CA ALA A 63 11.74 -2.27 -13.61
C ALA A 63 12.94 -1.83 -12.75
N TRP A 64 13.52 -2.73 -11.97
CA TRP A 64 14.72 -2.43 -11.19
C TRP A 64 15.90 -3.32 -11.62
N PRO A 65 17.11 -2.77 -11.80
CA PRO A 65 17.42 -1.33 -11.87
C PRO A 65 17.08 -0.76 -13.25
N ASP A 66 16.27 0.30 -13.33
CA ASP A 66 16.04 1.08 -14.55
C ASP A 66 16.37 2.56 -14.31
N PRO A 67 17.40 3.12 -14.95
CA PRO A 67 17.76 4.53 -14.78
C PRO A 67 16.70 5.49 -15.36
N ALA A 68 15.83 5.03 -16.27
CA ALA A 68 14.73 5.84 -16.81
C ALA A 68 13.50 5.87 -15.88
N HIS A 69 13.38 4.90 -14.97
CA HIS A 69 12.27 4.79 -14.03
C HIS A 69 12.83 4.62 -12.60
N SER A 70 13.25 5.73 -12.01
CA SER A 70 13.80 5.75 -10.65
C SER A 70 12.77 5.32 -9.59
N LYS A 71 13.29 4.93 -8.41
CA LYS A 71 12.47 4.57 -7.24
C LYS A 71 11.47 5.69 -6.90
N GLN A 72 10.18 5.37 -6.93
CA GLN A 72 9.10 6.34 -6.67
C GLN A 72 8.76 6.46 -5.18
N ALA A 73 8.86 5.36 -4.44
CA ALA A 73 8.55 5.31 -3.01
C ALA A 73 9.35 4.20 -2.31
N HIS A 74 9.39 4.24 -0.99
CA HIS A 74 9.94 3.20 -0.14
C HIS A 74 8.92 2.82 0.93
N LEU A 75 8.54 1.55 0.98
CA LEU A 75 7.87 0.97 2.13
C LEU A 75 8.88 0.11 2.89
N GLU A 76 9.13 0.46 4.15
CA GLU A 76 10.08 -0.25 5.01
C GLU A 76 9.29 -1.09 6.02
N LEU A 77 9.57 -2.40 6.03
CA LEU A 77 8.89 -3.37 6.88
C LEU A 77 9.88 -3.95 7.88
N GLY A 78 9.66 -3.68 9.17
CA GLY A 78 10.44 -4.28 10.25
C GLY A 78 9.86 -5.63 10.67
N VAL A 79 10.73 -6.60 10.95
CA VAL A 79 10.37 -7.93 11.46
C VAL A 79 11.33 -8.35 12.57
N ASP A 80 10.84 -9.12 13.54
CA ASP A 80 11.65 -9.59 14.66
C ASP A 80 12.61 -10.73 14.28
N ASP A 81 12.24 -11.51 13.26
CA ASP A 81 13.04 -12.60 12.67
C ASP A 81 12.90 -12.54 11.15
N LEU A 82 14.01 -12.25 10.46
CA LEU A 82 14.04 -12.06 9.01
C LEU A 82 13.82 -13.37 8.25
N ASP A 83 14.43 -14.46 8.71
CA ASP A 83 14.39 -15.75 8.02
C ASP A 83 12.98 -16.35 8.10
N ALA A 84 12.39 -16.35 9.31
CA ALA A 84 11.02 -16.84 9.50
C ALA A 84 9.98 -15.96 8.78
N ALA A 85 10.22 -14.65 8.67
CA ALA A 85 9.33 -13.75 7.92
C ALA A 85 9.39 -14.01 6.41
N GLN A 86 10.57 -14.30 5.87
CA GLN A 86 10.74 -14.63 4.45
C GLN A 86 10.04 -15.94 4.07
N GLU A 87 10.13 -16.98 4.90
CA GLU A 87 9.48 -18.28 4.62
C GLU A 87 7.95 -18.21 4.64
N ARG A 88 7.39 -17.24 5.37
CA ARG A 88 5.93 -17.03 5.47
C ARG A 88 5.34 -16.30 4.25
N MET A 89 6.11 -15.40 3.63
CA MET A 89 5.65 -14.53 2.54
C MET A 89 5.63 -15.25 1.19
#